data_AF-A0A6A4GW07-F1
#
_entry.id   AF-A0A6A4GW07-F1
#
_cell.length_a   1.000
_cell.length_b   1.000
_cell.length_c   1.000
_cell.angle_alpha   90.00
_cell.angle_beta   90.00
_cell.angle_gamma   90.00
#
_symmetry.space_group_name_H-M   'P 1'
#
loop_
_entity.id
_entity.type
_entity.pdbx_description
1 polymer ?
#
loop_
_entity_poly.entity_id
_entity_poly.type
_entity_poly.pdbx_seq_one_letter_code
_entity_poly.pdbx_strand_id
1 'polypeptide(L)'
;MQVTSRQVRHNVAYYWNWNSEESGATTPKTSKLPFGPPTYEKLKKWEDDLPQHNLDLPYPEGRTGRYIRMLGWNNVFNELLMNAHLAYESKRAYVFQDYVWKWDYYAWPPEEFLENPPHTPLNAIISGPTAGGLWDPGDDAPRSISEKWFDVVCPEQERRIINTREVKPAVQWSPGDEIFEAWRKVLADAPERCVEIIGAEEDGFSQTFDLWLWGSDRILPLWESFSKSPTSRLLATSPIVNSAVDRNEYLFFPHGPLPSHPASVNPYDRMLAMHIRRGDYKDACKGLADWNSTFYSWNLLKFLPDHFEAGPGGGWGWNTPENNELYMKHCLPTFDFIVQKVKDSKNDYIREGLGKGEHVQRTLDVLYLLTNDESDWLDQLKDALRQDGWNTIRTSRDLTLDQEQTDVNMAVDMDIARRAAVFIGNGWSSFTSNIVHRRLADGKEPISIRFY
;
A
#
# COMPACT_ATOMS: atom_id res chain seq x y z
N MET A 1 -33.58 -4.20 28.38
CA MET A 1 -32.28 -4.47 29.01
C MET A 1 -31.22 -3.84 28.13
N GLN A 2 -30.47 -2.88 28.67
CA GLN A 2 -29.46 -2.10 27.95
C GLN A 2 -28.26 -2.98 27.62
N VAL A 3 -27.96 -3.15 26.33
CA VAL A 3 -26.69 -3.72 25.85
C VAL A 3 -25.73 -2.56 25.62
N THR A 4 -24.62 -2.58 26.34
CA THR A 4 -23.63 -1.51 26.42
C THR A 4 -22.61 -1.60 25.28
N SER A 5 -22.15 -0.44 24.83
CA SER A 5 -21.24 -0.11 23.72
C SER A 5 -19.79 -0.64 23.83
N ARG A 6 -19.59 -1.86 24.37
CA ARG A 6 -18.25 -2.41 24.68
C ARG A 6 -17.65 -3.30 23.60
N GLN A 7 -18.40 -3.77 22.61
CA GLN A 7 -17.90 -4.71 21.59
C GLN A 7 -17.23 -4.05 20.37
N VAL A 8 -17.55 -2.80 20.04
CA VAL A 8 -16.90 -2.06 18.94
C VAL A 8 -15.43 -1.71 19.26
N ARG A 9 -15.05 -1.65 20.54
CA ARG A 9 -13.68 -1.32 20.97
C ARG A 9 -12.65 -2.44 20.80
N HIS A 10 -13.06 -3.68 20.56
CA HIS A 10 -12.12 -4.81 20.49
C HIS A 10 -11.47 -5.00 19.11
N ASN A 11 -12.04 -4.43 18.04
CA ASN A 11 -11.46 -4.54 16.69
C ASN A 11 -10.35 -3.51 16.41
N VAL A 12 -10.26 -2.43 17.20
CA VAL A 12 -9.25 -1.38 17.02
C VAL A 12 -7.93 -1.71 17.73
N ALA A 13 -7.95 -2.57 18.75
CA ALA A 13 -6.82 -2.77 19.68
C ALA A 13 -5.71 -3.71 19.16
N TYR A 14 -5.97 -4.54 18.14
CA TYR A 14 -5.00 -5.56 17.69
C TYR A 14 -4.09 -5.10 16.54
N TYR A 15 -4.44 -4.03 15.82
CA TYR A 15 -3.60 -3.44 14.75
C TYR A 15 -2.33 -2.75 15.26
N TRP A 16 -2.20 -2.60 16.58
CA TRP A 16 -1.10 -1.87 17.19
C TRP A 16 0.17 -2.72 17.33
N ASN A 17 0.04 -4.06 17.45
CA ASN A 17 1.06 -4.87 18.11
C ASN A 17 2.16 -5.50 17.25
N TRP A 18 2.27 -5.18 15.96
CA TRP A 18 3.40 -5.67 15.13
C TRP A 18 4.16 -4.60 14.35
N ASN A 19 3.85 -3.34 14.63
CA ASN A 19 4.76 -2.21 14.44
C ASN A 19 4.90 -1.41 15.76
N SER A 20 4.54 -2.01 16.89
CA SER A 20 4.82 -1.44 18.22
C SER A 20 5.86 -2.29 18.93
N GLU A 21 7.07 -1.76 19.03
CA GLU A 21 7.58 -1.46 20.36
C GLU A 21 8.11 -0.01 20.33
N GLU A 22 7.64 0.75 21.31
CA GLU A 22 7.79 2.19 21.45
C GLU A 22 9.21 2.54 21.93
N SER A 23 9.77 3.63 21.42
CA SER A 23 10.16 4.81 22.23
C SER A 23 11.18 5.68 21.49
N GLY A 24 10.75 6.87 21.10
CA GLY A 24 11.66 7.90 20.61
C GLY A 24 10.87 9.19 20.45
N ALA A 25 11.07 10.11 21.40
CA ALA A 25 10.37 11.39 21.48
C ALA A 25 10.21 12.07 20.11
N THR A 26 8.97 12.15 19.63
CA THR A 26 8.65 13.00 18.49
C THR A 26 8.74 14.44 18.93
N THR A 27 9.72 15.15 18.39
CA THR A 27 9.73 16.61 18.29
C THR A 27 8.31 17.09 17.95
N PRO A 28 7.76 18.10 18.64
CA PRO A 28 6.42 18.57 18.33
C PRO A 28 6.38 18.98 16.84
N LYS A 29 5.43 18.45 16.08
CA LYS A 29 5.08 18.95 14.74
C LYS A 29 4.69 20.42 14.91
N THR A 30 5.66 21.32 14.82
CA THR A 30 5.56 22.73 15.24
C THR A 30 5.04 23.65 14.15
N SER A 31 4.93 23.18 12.90
CA SER A 31 4.21 23.93 11.87
C SER A 31 2.73 23.54 11.88
N LYS A 32 1.90 24.35 12.53
CA LYS A 32 0.44 24.25 12.40
C LYS A 32 0.08 24.36 10.92
N LEU A 33 -0.56 23.33 10.36
CA LEU A 33 -1.04 23.35 8.98
C LEU A 33 -2.01 24.54 8.81
N PRO A 34 -2.06 25.17 7.62
CA PRO A 34 -2.89 26.36 7.41
C PRO A 34 -4.40 26.04 7.40
N PHE A 35 -4.77 24.77 7.48
CA PHE A 35 -6.13 24.24 7.50
C PHE A 35 -6.21 23.07 8.50
N GLY A 36 -7.40 22.83 9.06
CA GLY A 36 -7.68 21.63 9.87
C GLY A 36 -7.86 20.37 9.01
N PRO A 37 -8.20 19.20 9.58
CA PRO A 37 -8.48 17.99 8.80
C PRO A 37 -9.73 18.10 7.91
N PRO A 38 -9.80 17.38 6.77
CA PRO A 38 -10.94 17.39 5.87
C PRO A 38 -12.16 16.68 6.50
N THR A 39 -13.37 17.21 6.26
CA THR A 39 -14.62 16.56 6.73
C THR A 39 -15.09 15.44 5.81
N TYR A 40 -14.64 15.44 4.55
CA TYR A 40 -15.07 14.55 3.47
C TYR A 40 -16.59 14.51 3.24
N GLU A 41 -17.36 15.51 3.70
CA GLU A 41 -18.83 15.48 3.64
C GLU A 41 -19.38 15.19 2.24
N LYS A 42 -18.80 15.82 1.21
CA LYS A 42 -19.22 15.60 -0.19
C LYS A 42 -18.86 14.20 -0.68
N LEU A 43 -17.69 13.70 -0.32
CA LEU A 43 -17.24 12.36 -0.71
C LEU A 43 -18.06 11.28 0.01
N LYS A 44 -18.25 11.39 1.33
CA LYS A 44 -19.11 10.51 2.12
C LYS A 44 -20.55 10.50 1.61
N LYS A 45 -21.09 11.66 1.23
CA LYS A 45 -22.40 11.74 0.57
C LYS A 45 -22.42 11.01 -0.77
N TRP A 46 -21.39 11.17 -1.59
CA TRP A 46 -21.29 10.46 -2.86
C TRP A 46 -21.18 8.94 -2.65
N GLU A 47 -20.42 8.48 -1.65
CA GLU A 47 -20.34 7.08 -1.27
C GLU A 47 -21.70 6.53 -0.80
N ASP A 48 -22.44 7.29 0.01
CA ASP A 48 -23.81 6.94 0.45
C ASP A 48 -24.80 6.82 -0.73
N ASP A 49 -24.56 7.56 -1.81
CA ASP A 49 -25.40 7.61 -3.00
C ASP A 49 -24.88 6.66 -4.11
N LEU A 50 -23.95 5.74 -3.82
CA LEU A 50 -23.43 4.78 -4.80
C LEU A 50 -24.57 3.95 -5.43
N PRO A 51 -24.57 3.69 -6.74
CA PRO A 51 -25.74 3.08 -7.39
C PRO A 51 -26.12 1.69 -6.85
N GLN A 52 -25.14 0.92 -6.36
CA GLN A 52 -25.33 -0.38 -5.72
C GLN A 52 -25.88 -0.28 -4.28
N HIS A 53 -25.93 0.91 -3.70
CA HIS A 53 -26.58 1.17 -2.39
C HIS A 53 -28.08 1.35 -2.55
N ASN A 54 -28.70 0.33 -3.18
CA ASN A 54 -30.13 0.30 -3.43
C ASN A 54 -30.65 -1.12 -3.22
N LEU A 55 -31.60 -1.25 -2.29
CA LEU A 55 -32.18 -2.51 -1.89
C LEU A 55 -33.06 -3.16 -2.97
N ASP A 56 -33.55 -2.38 -3.93
CA ASP A 56 -34.48 -2.83 -4.96
C ASP A 56 -33.78 -3.34 -6.23
N LEU A 57 -32.44 -3.38 -6.23
CA LEU A 57 -31.66 -3.97 -7.31
C LEU A 57 -31.86 -5.49 -7.40
N PRO A 58 -31.81 -6.07 -8.61
CA PRO A 58 -31.83 -7.51 -8.78
C PRO A 58 -30.52 -8.15 -8.31
N TYR A 59 -30.57 -9.47 -8.13
CA TYR A 59 -29.36 -10.29 -7.98
C TYR A 59 -28.36 -9.98 -9.12
N PRO A 60 -27.05 -9.81 -8.83
CA PRO A 60 -26.34 -10.19 -7.60
C PRO A 60 -26.27 -9.10 -6.51
N GLU A 61 -27.05 -8.02 -6.64
CA GLU A 61 -27.07 -6.88 -5.71
C GLU A 61 -28.42 -6.78 -4.97
N GLY A 62 -28.65 -5.67 -4.29
CA GLY A 62 -29.87 -5.39 -3.54
C GLY A 62 -30.13 -6.37 -2.38
N ARG A 63 -31.38 -6.50 -1.96
CA ARG A 63 -31.77 -7.37 -0.82
C ARG A 63 -31.38 -8.83 -1.02
N THR A 64 -31.23 -9.27 -2.26
CA THR A 64 -30.90 -10.66 -2.61
C THR A 64 -29.42 -10.89 -2.90
N GLY A 65 -28.60 -9.83 -2.88
CA GLY A 65 -27.17 -9.94 -3.16
C GLY A 65 -26.41 -10.73 -2.10
N ARG A 66 -25.18 -11.13 -2.39
CA ARG A 66 -24.29 -11.79 -1.41
C ARG A 66 -23.16 -10.83 -1.05
N TYR A 67 -22.88 -10.68 0.23
CA TYR A 67 -21.97 -9.68 0.79
C TYR A 67 -20.99 -10.34 1.75
N ILE A 68 -19.79 -9.77 1.84
CA ILE A 68 -18.79 -10.21 2.80
C ILE A 68 -18.02 -9.04 3.40
N ARG A 69 -18.08 -8.94 4.73
CA ARG A 69 -17.16 -8.12 5.52
C ARG A 69 -16.00 -8.97 6.02
N MET A 70 -14.79 -8.55 5.70
CA MET A 70 -13.56 -9.23 6.09
C MET A 70 -12.73 -8.37 7.04
N LEU A 71 -11.80 -9.03 7.71
CA LEU A 71 -10.82 -8.39 8.57
C LEU A 71 -9.64 -7.91 7.76
N GLY A 72 -8.85 -7.05 8.38
CA GLY A 72 -7.69 -6.44 7.77
C GLY A 72 -8.08 -5.22 6.98
N TRP A 73 -7.63 -4.06 7.46
CA TRP A 73 -7.18 -2.93 6.65
C TRP A 73 -6.77 -1.75 7.56
N ASN A 74 -5.71 -1.07 7.14
CA ASN A 74 -4.96 0.05 7.71
C ASN A 74 -3.66 0.07 6.87
N ASN A 75 -2.48 -0.10 7.46
CA ASN A 75 -1.19 -0.14 6.74
C ASN A 75 -0.96 -1.39 5.86
N VAL A 76 -1.96 -2.27 5.70
CA VAL A 76 -1.89 -3.51 4.92
C VAL A 76 -2.77 -3.44 3.68
N PHE A 77 -2.43 -2.52 2.77
CA PHE A 77 -3.18 -2.31 1.54
C PHE A 77 -3.25 -3.55 0.62
N ASN A 78 -2.18 -4.37 0.57
CA ASN A 78 -2.19 -5.64 -0.16
C ASN A 78 -3.27 -6.61 0.34
N GLU A 79 -3.53 -6.63 1.64
CA GLU A 79 -4.58 -7.48 2.21
C GLU A 79 -5.97 -7.00 1.81
N LEU A 80 -6.23 -5.68 1.83
CA LEU A 80 -7.50 -5.14 1.33
C LEU A 80 -7.75 -5.53 -0.14
N LEU A 81 -6.72 -5.46 -0.98
CA LEU A 81 -6.86 -5.88 -2.38
C LEU A 81 -7.05 -7.39 -2.51
N MET A 82 -6.35 -8.20 -1.71
CA MET A 82 -6.53 -9.65 -1.72
C MET A 82 -7.90 -10.07 -1.20
N ASN A 83 -8.42 -9.39 -0.18
CA ASN A 83 -9.79 -9.57 0.32
C ASN A 83 -10.80 -9.21 -0.78
N ALA A 84 -10.64 -8.10 -1.47
CA ALA A 84 -11.52 -7.76 -2.59
C ALA A 84 -11.46 -8.80 -3.72
N HIS A 85 -10.26 -9.34 -4.01
CA HIS A 85 -10.10 -10.44 -4.98
C HIS A 85 -10.79 -11.72 -4.50
N LEU A 86 -10.65 -12.08 -3.22
CA LEU A 86 -11.30 -13.25 -2.63
C LEU A 86 -12.82 -13.13 -2.65
N ALA A 87 -13.37 -11.94 -2.36
CA ALA A 87 -14.80 -11.67 -2.46
C ALA A 87 -15.31 -11.86 -3.89
N TYR A 88 -14.57 -11.31 -4.88
CA TYR A 88 -14.85 -11.46 -6.30
C TYR A 88 -14.87 -12.95 -6.71
N GLU A 89 -13.84 -13.73 -6.37
CA GLU A 89 -13.75 -15.18 -6.68
C GLU A 89 -14.80 -16.01 -5.92
N SER A 90 -15.33 -15.49 -4.82
CA SER A 90 -16.41 -16.11 -4.05
C SER A 90 -17.82 -15.67 -4.49
N LYS A 91 -17.92 -14.85 -5.55
CA LYS A 91 -19.18 -14.26 -6.05
C LYS A 91 -19.96 -13.52 -4.96
N ARG A 92 -19.25 -12.69 -4.18
CA ARG A 92 -19.78 -11.83 -3.13
C ARG A 92 -19.29 -10.39 -3.32
N ALA A 93 -20.13 -9.42 -3.01
CA ALA A 93 -19.73 -8.03 -2.92
C ALA A 93 -18.79 -7.85 -1.73
N TYR A 94 -17.62 -7.29 -2.00
CA TYR A 94 -16.69 -6.87 -0.95
C TYR A 94 -17.28 -5.68 -0.18
N VAL A 95 -17.13 -5.70 1.14
CA VAL A 95 -17.49 -4.58 2.01
C VAL A 95 -16.21 -3.79 2.29
N PHE A 96 -16.09 -2.60 1.70
CA PHE A 96 -14.97 -1.72 1.95
C PHE A 96 -15.22 -0.81 3.15
N GLN A 97 -14.14 -0.41 3.83
CA GLN A 97 -14.18 0.36 5.08
C GLN A 97 -13.50 1.73 4.89
N ASP A 98 -13.41 2.56 5.93
CA ASP A 98 -12.55 3.78 6.00
C ASP A 98 -11.17 3.55 6.67
N TYR A 99 -10.12 4.21 6.17
CA TYR A 99 -8.74 3.98 6.62
C TYR A 99 -8.60 4.61 7.99
N VAL A 100 -8.21 3.82 8.98
CA VAL A 100 -8.17 4.26 10.36
C VAL A 100 -6.75 4.67 10.73
N TRP A 101 -6.58 5.93 11.08
CA TRP A 101 -5.28 6.46 11.44
C TRP A 101 -4.83 6.07 12.84
N LYS A 102 -3.58 5.61 12.94
CA LYS A 102 -2.83 5.71 14.19
C LYS A 102 -2.57 7.19 14.49
N TRP A 103 -2.83 7.61 15.72
CA TRP A 103 -2.75 9.01 16.15
C TRP A 103 -1.43 9.68 15.76
N ASP A 104 -0.30 8.99 15.98
CA ASP A 104 1.04 9.54 15.71
C ASP A 104 1.33 9.78 14.21
N TYR A 105 0.59 9.11 13.33
CA TYR A 105 0.79 9.19 11.88
C TYR A 105 -0.18 10.15 11.20
N TYR A 106 -1.20 10.65 11.91
CA TYR A 106 -2.09 11.65 11.33
C TYR A 106 -1.39 12.98 11.12
N ALA A 107 -1.77 13.71 10.06
CA ALA A 107 -1.11 14.97 9.71
C ALA A 107 -1.41 16.08 10.74
N TRP A 108 -2.62 16.07 11.29
CA TRP A 108 -3.07 17.01 12.31
C TRP A 108 -2.79 16.49 13.72
N PRO A 109 -2.73 17.36 14.74
CA PRO A 109 -2.58 16.93 16.13
C PRO A 109 -3.94 16.48 16.72
N PRO A 110 -3.94 15.69 17.82
CA PRO A 110 -5.16 15.11 18.41
C PRO A 110 -6.28 16.10 18.73
N GLU A 111 -5.94 17.33 19.12
CA GLU A 111 -6.90 18.40 19.40
C GLU A 111 -7.69 18.89 18.18
N GLU A 112 -7.23 18.61 16.96
CA GLU A 112 -7.91 18.97 15.72
C GLU A 112 -8.70 17.80 15.10
N PHE A 113 -8.60 16.58 15.66
CA PHE A 113 -9.28 15.40 15.11
C PHE A 113 -10.80 15.59 15.07
N LEU A 114 -11.42 15.31 13.92
CA LEU A 114 -12.89 15.32 13.77
C LEU A 114 -13.53 14.04 14.34
N GLU A 115 -12.78 12.94 14.30
CA GLU A 115 -13.19 11.62 14.76
C GLU A 115 -12.01 10.98 15.51
N ASN A 116 -12.28 10.12 16.50
CA ASN A 116 -11.24 9.46 17.29
C ASN A 116 -11.42 7.94 17.31
N PRO A 117 -10.52 7.17 16.64
CA PRO A 117 -9.41 7.62 15.80
C PRO A 117 -9.85 8.39 14.53
N PRO A 118 -8.96 9.13 13.84
CA PRO A 118 -9.28 9.77 12.55
C PRO A 118 -9.51 8.76 11.43
N HIS A 119 -10.44 9.04 10.54
CA HIS A 119 -10.84 8.15 9.43
C HIS A 119 -10.72 8.87 8.09
N THR A 120 -10.18 8.18 7.08
CA THR A 120 -10.11 8.65 5.69
C THR A 120 -10.91 7.69 4.80
N PRO A 121 -11.95 8.14 4.07
CA PRO A 121 -12.72 7.27 3.19
C PRO A 121 -11.84 6.55 2.17
N LEU A 122 -12.10 5.27 1.89
CA LEU A 122 -11.30 4.51 0.92
C LEU A 122 -11.28 5.18 -0.46
N ASN A 123 -12.41 5.77 -0.88
CA ASN A 123 -12.50 6.49 -2.15
C ASN A 123 -11.70 7.81 -2.18
N ALA A 124 -11.19 8.28 -1.05
CA ALA A 124 -10.22 9.39 -1.02
C ALA A 124 -8.82 8.92 -1.42
N ILE A 125 -8.51 7.63 -1.23
CA ILE A 125 -7.18 7.04 -1.47
C ILE A 125 -7.13 6.34 -2.83
N ILE A 126 -8.13 5.53 -3.16
CA ILE A 126 -8.17 4.71 -4.38
C ILE A 126 -9.49 4.84 -5.13
N SER A 127 -9.54 4.21 -6.30
CA SER A 127 -10.73 4.03 -7.12
C SER A 127 -10.69 2.66 -7.81
N GLY A 128 -11.81 2.27 -8.41
CA GLY A 128 -11.98 0.96 -9.04
C GLY A 128 -12.89 0.04 -8.22
N PRO A 129 -13.02 -1.25 -8.63
CA PRO A 129 -14.02 -2.15 -8.07
C PRO A 129 -13.94 -2.35 -6.56
N THR A 130 -12.71 -2.35 -6.00
CA THR A 130 -12.49 -2.50 -4.56
C THR A 130 -13.18 -1.40 -3.74
N ALA A 131 -13.28 -0.19 -4.30
CA ALA A 131 -13.93 0.96 -3.68
C ALA A 131 -15.30 1.27 -4.32
N GLY A 132 -16.02 0.23 -4.75
CA GLY A 132 -17.38 0.35 -5.28
C GLY A 132 -17.48 0.81 -6.74
N GLY A 133 -16.36 0.86 -7.47
CA GLY A 133 -16.33 1.12 -8.91
C GLY A 133 -16.89 -0.04 -9.75
N LEU A 134 -16.96 0.18 -11.07
CA LEU A 134 -17.42 -0.84 -12.01
C LEU A 134 -16.36 -1.91 -12.27
N TRP A 135 -16.82 -3.14 -12.47
CA TRP A 135 -16.05 -4.23 -13.06
C TRP A 135 -15.90 -4.06 -14.58
N ASP A 136 -15.26 -5.02 -15.25
CA ASP A 136 -15.16 -5.01 -16.70
C ASP A 136 -16.55 -5.12 -17.37
N PRO A 137 -16.71 -4.60 -18.60
CA PRO A 137 -17.97 -4.73 -19.34
C PRO A 137 -18.41 -6.19 -19.47
N GLY A 138 -19.63 -6.49 -19.02
CA GLY A 138 -20.21 -7.84 -19.07
C GLY A 138 -19.82 -8.75 -17.90
N ASP A 139 -19.01 -8.26 -16.96
CA ASP A 139 -18.76 -8.94 -15.69
C ASP A 139 -20.01 -8.86 -14.80
N ASP A 140 -20.44 -10.01 -14.31
CA ASP A 140 -21.63 -10.18 -13.49
C ASP A 140 -21.34 -10.18 -11.99
N ALA A 141 -20.11 -9.85 -11.58
CA ALA A 141 -19.79 -9.73 -10.17
C ALA A 141 -20.57 -8.57 -9.50
N PRO A 142 -21.10 -8.75 -8.28
CA PRO A 142 -21.73 -7.66 -7.56
C PRO A 142 -20.70 -6.58 -7.18
N ARG A 143 -21.09 -5.30 -7.20
CA ARG A 143 -20.17 -4.22 -6.84
C ARG A 143 -19.95 -4.15 -5.34
N SER A 144 -18.74 -3.74 -4.97
CA SER A 144 -18.37 -3.52 -3.56
C SER A 144 -19.24 -2.43 -2.93
N ILE A 145 -19.54 -2.57 -1.64
CA ILE A 145 -20.38 -1.64 -0.88
C ILE A 145 -19.62 -1.09 0.32
N SER A 146 -20.04 0.06 0.84
CA SER A 146 -19.44 0.60 2.06
C SER A 146 -19.89 -0.21 3.28
N GLU A 147 -19.08 -0.19 4.34
CA GLU A 147 -19.44 -0.79 5.63
C GLU A 147 -20.77 -0.25 6.17
N LYS A 148 -21.00 1.06 6.05
CA LYS A 148 -22.27 1.67 6.43
C LYS A 148 -23.45 1.09 5.66
N TRP A 149 -23.30 0.82 4.37
CA TRP A 149 -24.35 0.17 3.59
C TRP A 149 -24.49 -1.31 3.93
N PHE A 150 -23.40 -2.00 4.28
CA PHE A 150 -23.46 -3.38 4.78
C PHE A 150 -24.35 -3.49 6.01
N ASP A 151 -24.30 -2.53 6.94
CA ASP A 151 -25.21 -2.51 8.09
C ASP A 151 -26.70 -2.38 7.72
N VAL A 152 -27.00 -1.77 6.57
CA VAL A 152 -28.36 -1.61 6.05
C VAL A 152 -28.83 -2.88 5.33
N VAL A 153 -28.03 -3.39 4.37
CA VAL A 153 -28.43 -4.56 3.57
C VAL A 153 -28.29 -5.86 4.35
N CYS A 154 -27.34 -5.93 5.28
CA CYS A 154 -27.01 -7.09 6.10
C CYS A 154 -27.04 -6.72 7.60
N PRO A 155 -28.21 -6.56 8.22
CA PRO A 155 -28.30 -6.26 9.64
C PRO A 155 -27.75 -7.43 10.48
N GLU A 156 -27.25 -7.15 11.69
CA GLU A 156 -26.49 -8.11 12.52
C GLU A 156 -27.13 -9.49 12.64
N GLN A 157 -28.45 -9.56 12.84
CA GLN A 157 -29.19 -10.81 12.99
C GLN A 157 -29.24 -11.70 11.74
N GLU A 158 -28.87 -11.16 10.56
CA GLU A 158 -28.84 -11.89 9.29
C GLU A 158 -27.41 -12.32 8.91
N ARG A 159 -26.41 -11.90 9.67
CA ARG A 159 -25.00 -12.19 9.39
C ARG A 159 -24.63 -13.57 9.91
N ARG A 160 -24.03 -14.37 9.04
CA ARG A 160 -23.21 -15.48 9.48
C ARG A 160 -21.85 -14.96 9.90
N ILE A 161 -21.52 -15.19 11.16
CA ILE A 161 -20.20 -14.94 11.71
C ILE A 161 -19.31 -16.15 11.42
N ILE A 162 -18.16 -15.92 10.79
CA ILE A 162 -17.09 -16.92 10.61
C ILE A 162 -15.90 -16.47 11.43
N ASN A 163 -15.49 -17.25 12.42
CA ASN A 163 -14.31 -16.92 13.21
C ASN A 163 -13.03 -17.44 12.51
N THR A 164 -11.93 -16.68 12.54
CA THR A 164 -10.68 -17.10 11.89
C THR A 164 -10.15 -18.44 12.40
N ARG A 165 -10.47 -18.84 13.65
CA ARG A 165 -10.14 -20.18 14.19
C ARG A 165 -10.75 -21.35 13.41
N GLU A 166 -11.81 -21.12 12.65
CA GLU A 166 -12.48 -22.17 11.88
C GLU A 166 -11.70 -22.53 10.60
N VAL A 167 -10.85 -21.63 10.10
CA VAL A 167 -10.15 -21.78 8.83
C VAL A 167 -8.63 -21.78 9.01
N LYS A 168 -8.08 -20.76 9.68
CA LYS A 168 -6.63 -20.52 9.74
C LYS A 168 -5.82 -21.69 10.30
N PRO A 169 -6.21 -22.39 11.38
CA PRO A 169 -5.36 -23.45 11.95
C PRO A 169 -4.98 -24.56 10.95
N ALA A 170 -5.83 -24.83 9.96
CA ALA A 170 -5.59 -25.85 8.94
C ALA A 170 -4.62 -25.41 7.84
N VAL A 171 -4.50 -24.10 7.58
CA VAL A 171 -3.78 -23.55 6.40
C VAL A 171 -2.79 -22.43 6.75
N GLN A 172 -2.63 -22.05 8.02
CA GLN A 172 -1.81 -20.90 8.44
C GLN A 172 -0.37 -20.91 7.90
N TRP A 173 0.20 -22.10 7.71
CA TRP A 173 1.58 -22.30 7.20
C TRP A 173 1.63 -22.77 5.75
N SER A 174 0.49 -22.90 5.08
CA SER A 174 0.41 -23.30 3.68
C SER A 174 0.89 -22.18 2.73
N PRO A 175 1.23 -22.52 1.48
CA PRO A 175 1.29 -21.58 0.37
C PRO A 175 0.02 -20.71 0.24
N GLY A 176 0.17 -19.50 -0.28
CA GLY A 176 -0.90 -18.50 -0.33
C GLY A 176 -2.08 -18.90 -1.20
N ASP A 177 -1.85 -19.65 -2.27
CA ASP A 177 -2.89 -20.21 -3.14
C ASP A 177 -3.75 -21.26 -2.41
N GLU A 178 -3.15 -22.09 -1.57
CA GLU A 178 -3.91 -23.02 -0.71
C GLU A 178 -4.74 -22.27 0.34
N ILE A 179 -4.17 -21.23 0.97
CA ILE A 179 -4.90 -20.38 1.94
C ILE A 179 -6.08 -19.69 1.25
N PHE A 180 -5.85 -19.13 0.06
CA PHE A 180 -6.87 -18.46 -0.74
C PHE A 180 -8.00 -19.43 -1.11
N GLU A 181 -7.66 -20.63 -1.59
CA GLU A 181 -8.65 -21.65 -1.96
C GLU A 181 -9.47 -22.13 -0.75
N ALA A 182 -8.84 -22.29 0.41
CA ALA A 182 -9.53 -22.66 1.64
C ALA A 182 -10.59 -21.61 2.03
N TRP A 183 -10.22 -20.33 2.03
CA TRP A 183 -11.17 -19.24 2.26
C TRP A 183 -12.24 -19.16 1.16
N ARG A 184 -11.84 -19.23 -0.11
CA ARG A 184 -12.77 -19.15 -1.26
C ARG A 184 -13.84 -20.22 -1.17
N LYS A 185 -13.46 -21.46 -0.83
CA LYS A 185 -14.39 -22.58 -0.64
C LYS A 185 -15.38 -22.31 0.49
N VAL A 186 -14.90 -21.91 1.66
CA VAL A 186 -15.75 -21.58 2.81
C VAL A 186 -16.80 -20.50 2.44
N LEU A 187 -16.37 -19.48 1.71
CA LEU A 187 -17.22 -18.34 1.34
C LEU A 187 -18.18 -18.68 0.20
N ALA A 188 -17.74 -19.46 -0.78
CA ALA A 188 -18.58 -19.92 -1.88
C ALA A 188 -19.69 -20.85 -1.38
N ASP A 189 -19.34 -21.80 -0.50
CA ASP A 189 -20.24 -22.83 0.04
C ASP A 189 -21.21 -22.28 1.11
N ALA A 190 -20.91 -21.15 1.75
CA ALA A 190 -21.79 -20.54 2.74
C ALA A 190 -23.12 -20.09 2.09
N PRO A 191 -24.28 -20.71 2.41
CA PRO A 191 -25.57 -20.35 1.80
C PRO A 191 -26.05 -18.97 2.23
N GLU A 192 -25.53 -18.44 3.34
CA GLU A 192 -25.93 -17.15 3.88
C GLU A 192 -25.46 -16.02 2.96
N ARG A 193 -26.37 -15.10 2.67
CA ARG A 193 -26.07 -13.94 1.84
C ARG A 193 -25.07 -13.01 2.53
N CYS A 194 -25.20 -12.82 3.84
CA CYS A 194 -24.38 -11.91 4.62
C CYS A 194 -23.35 -12.71 5.43
N VAL A 195 -22.06 -12.52 5.13
CA VAL A 195 -20.97 -13.12 5.89
C VAL A 195 -20.13 -12.03 6.52
N GLU A 196 -19.73 -12.24 7.77
CA GLU A 196 -18.79 -11.40 8.48
C GLU A 196 -17.70 -12.27 9.09
N ILE A 197 -16.45 -11.97 8.76
CA ILE A 197 -15.29 -12.64 9.36
C ILE A 197 -14.89 -11.87 10.63
N ILE A 198 -14.69 -12.59 11.73
CA ILE A 198 -14.19 -12.02 12.99
C ILE A 198 -12.93 -12.74 13.48
N GLY A 199 -12.06 -12.01 14.15
CA GLY A 199 -10.81 -12.54 14.67
C GLY A 199 -11.04 -13.50 15.84
N ALA A 200 -10.22 -14.54 15.93
CA ALA A 200 -10.07 -15.30 17.16
C ALA A 200 -9.25 -14.51 18.20
N GLU A 201 -9.58 -14.66 19.48
CA GLU A 201 -8.80 -14.04 20.57
C GLU A 201 -7.35 -14.54 20.62
N GLU A 202 -7.12 -15.81 20.28
CA GLU A 202 -5.81 -16.44 20.17
C GLU A 202 -5.05 -16.10 18.87
N ASP A 203 -5.71 -15.44 17.92
CA ASP A 203 -5.12 -15.10 16.63
C ASP A 203 -4.40 -13.75 16.73
N GLY A 204 -3.08 -13.82 16.91
CA GLY A 204 -2.24 -12.63 17.01
C GLY A 204 -2.36 -11.69 15.80
N PHE A 205 -2.74 -12.22 14.63
CA PHE A 205 -3.00 -11.47 13.40
C PHE A 205 -4.29 -11.95 12.75
N SER A 206 -5.43 -11.45 13.24
CA SER A 206 -6.78 -11.82 12.80
C SER A 206 -7.13 -11.54 11.34
N GLN A 207 -6.19 -11.02 10.58
CA GLN A 207 -6.21 -10.86 9.13
C GLN A 207 -6.58 -12.17 8.41
N THR A 208 -7.36 -12.07 7.32
CA THR A 208 -7.75 -13.21 6.48
C THR A 208 -6.50 -13.82 5.83
N PHE A 209 -5.62 -12.93 5.37
CA PHE A 209 -4.28 -13.22 4.86
C PHE A 209 -3.30 -12.52 5.80
N ASP A 210 -2.74 -13.27 6.74
CA ASP A 210 -1.96 -12.66 7.82
C ASP A 210 -0.57 -12.19 7.40
N LEU A 211 0.05 -11.39 8.28
CA LEU A 211 1.37 -10.83 8.03
C LEU A 211 2.45 -11.89 7.80
N TRP A 212 2.30 -13.10 8.33
CA TRP A 212 3.29 -14.17 8.15
C TRP A 212 3.24 -14.71 6.72
N LEU A 213 2.08 -14.69 6.09
CA LEU A 213 1.97 -14.93 4.66
C LEU A 213 2.64 -13.80 3.89
N TRP A 214 2.28 -12.54 4.16
CA TRP A 214 2.79 -11.37 3.42
C TRP A 214 4.30 -11.15 3.55
N GLY A 215 4.90 -11.51 4.68
CA GLY A 215 6.34 -11.40 4.94
C GLY A 215 7.19 -12.59 4.46
N SER A 216 6.64 -13.49 3.64
CA SER A 216 7.32 -14.70 3.17
C SER A 216 7.07 -14.97 1.68
N ASP A 217 7.89 -15.84 1.10
CA ASP A 217 7.77 -16.31 -0.28
C ASP A 217 6.51 -17.14 -0.56
N ARG A 218 5.81 -17.60 0.50
CA ARG A 218 4.53 -18.32 0.41
C ARG A 218 3.45 -17.50 -0.29
N ILE A 219 3.56 -16.18 -0.35
CA ILE A 219 2.60 -15.33 -1.08
C ILE A 219 2.78 -15.40 -2.60
N LEU A 220 3.96 -15.76 -3.10
CA LEU A 220 4.30 -15.69 -4.54
C LEU A 220 3.39 -16.52 -5.47
N PRO A 221 2.88 -17.71 -5.08
CA PRO A 221 1.92 -18.46 -5.91
C PRO A 221 0.65 -17.68 -6.27
N LEU A 222 0.24 -16.71 -5.44
CA LEU A 222 -0.94 -15.87 -5.72
C LEU A 222 -0.68 -14.79 -6.77
N TRP A 223 0.58 -14.49 -7.12
CA TRP A 223 0.91 -13.38 -8.00
C TRP A 223 0.21 -13.48 -9.36
N GLU A 224 0.20 -14.66 -9.98
CA GLU A 224 -0.34 -14.81 -11.33
C GLU A 224 -1.86 -14.59 -11.37
N SER A 225 -2.61 -15.19 -10.45
CA SER A 225 -4.07 -15.01 -10.37
C SER A 225 -4.42 -13.58 -9.94
N PHE A 226 -3.76 -13.07 -8.90
CA PHE A 226 -4.04 -11.74 -8.37
C PHE A 226 -3.71 -10.64 -9.38
N SER A 227 -2.53 -10.66 -10.00
CA SER A 227 -2.10 -9.60 -10.93
C SER A 227 -3.03 -9.45 -12.14
N LYS A 228 -3.61 -10.56 -12.61
CA LYS A 228 -4.56 -10.61 -13.74
C LYS A 228 -6.01 -10.36 -13.33
N SER A 229 -6.33 -10.42 -12.03
CA SER A 229 -7.67 -10.22 -11.52
C SER A 229 -8.21 -8.83 -11.88
N PRO A 230 -9.54 -8.65 -12.04
CA PRO A 230 -10.14 -7.33 -12.19
C PRO A 230 -9.80 -6.39 -11.02
N THR A 231 -9.70 -6.92 -9.80
CA THR A 231 -9.29 -6.17 -8.61
C THR A 231 -7.91 -5.49 -8.78
N SER A 232 -6.94 -6.21 -9.36
CA SER A 232 -5.61 -5.66 -9.65
C SER A 232 -5.62 -4.74 -10.86
N ARG A 233 -6.16 -5.21 -12.00
CA ARG A 233 -6.09 -4.48 -13.27
C ARG A 233 -6.89 -3.18 -13.28
N LEU A 234 -8.03 -3.15 -12.59
CA LEU A 234 -8.92 -2.00 -12.53
C LEU A 234 -8.64 -1.10 -11.32
N LEU A 235 -7.59 -1.39 -10.54
CA LEU A 235 -7.18 -0.54 -9.43
C LEU A 235 -6.71 0.82 -9.97
N ALA A 236 -7.43 1.86 -9.58
CA ALA A 236 -7.13 3.23 -9.96
C ALA A 236 -6.80 4.09 -8.73
N THR A 237 -6.15 5.21 -9.01
CA THR A 237 -5.90 6.27 -8.04
C THR A 237 -7.15 7.15 -7.90
N SER A 238 -7.47 7.63 -6.70
CA SER A 238 -8.65 8.49 -6.49
C SER A 238 -8.54 9.83 -7.24
N PRO A 239 -9.67 10.52 -7.52
CA PRO A 239 -9.64 11.87 -8.05
C PRO A 239 -8.88 12.88 -7.18
N ILE A 240 -8.95 12.74 -5.84
CA ILE A 240 -8.21 13.61 -4.91
C ILE A 240 -6.71 13.43 -5.12
N VAL A 241 -6.23 12.19 -5.13
CA VAL A 241 -4.80 11.90 -5.34
C VAL A 241 -4.36 12.31 -6.75
N ASN A 242 -5.13 12.00 -7.79
CA ASN A 242 -4.82 12.43 -9.15
C ASN A 242 -4.71 13.96 -9.26
N SER A 243 -5.64 14.70 -8.65
CA SER A 243 -5.59 16.15 -8.65
C SER A 243 -4.36 16.72 -7.92
N ALA A 244 -3.84 16.03 -6.90
CA ALA A 244 -2.60 16.41 -6.24
C ALA A 244 -1.38 16.20 -7.14
N VAL A 245 -1.34 15.06 -7.84
CA VAL A 245 -0.29 14.74 -8.80
C VAL A 245 -0.29 15.76 -9.95
N ASP A 246 -1.45 16.02 -10.55
CA ASP A 246 -1.60 16.96 -11.66
C ASP A 246 -1.23 18.40 -11.25
N ARG A 247 -1.64 18.83 -10.04
CA ARG A 247 -1.28 20.15 -9.48
C ARG A 247 0.24 20.34 -9.36
N ASN A 248 0.97 19.26 -9.12
CA ASN A 248 2.40 19.29 -8.82
C ASN A 248 3.30 18.84 -9.99
N GLU A 249 2.73 18.46 -11.14
CA GLU A 249 3.49 17.99 -12.31
C GLU A 249 4.58 18.99 -12.72
N TYR A 250 4.29 20.29 -12.61
CA TYR A 250 5.21 21.36 -12.99
C TYR A 250 6.54 21.34 -12.22
N LEU A 251 6.56 20.80 -10.99
CA LEU A 251 7.76 20.69 -10.16
C LEU A 251 8.80 19.73 -10.78
N PHE A 252 8.32 18.80 -11.59
CA PHE A 252 9.11 17.72 -12.20
C PHE A 252 9.61 18.06 -13.60
N PHE A 253 9.25 19.23 -14.17
CA PHE A 253 9.85 19.65 -15.43
C PHE A 253 11.37 19.83 -15.28
N PRO A 254 12.18 19.25 -16.19
CA PRO A 254 13.63 19.30 -16.09
C PRO A 254 14.19 20.72 -16.16
N HIS A 255 14.96 21.12 -15.15
CA HIS A 255 15.70 22.40 -15.11
C HIS A 255 17.15 22.29 -15.63
N GLY A 256 17.57 21.09 -16.06
CA GLY A 256 18.93 20.82 -16.53
C GLY A 256 19.16 21.19 -18.00
N PRO A 257 20.39 20.97 -18.51
CA PRO A 257 20.67 21.12 -19.93
C PRO A 257 19.79 20.17 -20.76
N LEU A 258 19.45 20.59 -21.99
CA LEU A 258 18.73 19.75 -22.92
C LEU A 258 19.53 18.46 -23.19
N PRO A 259 18.91 17.26 -23.14
CA PRO A 259 19.59 16.03 -23.52
C PRO A 259 20.13 16.11 -24.95
N SER A 260 21.29 15.48 -25.18
CA SER A 260 21.93 15.43 -26.51
C SER A 260 21.18 14.56 -27.54
N HIS A 261 20.13 13.88 -27.10
CA HIS A 261 19.29 12.97 -27.88
C HIS A 261 17.80 13.27 -27.60
N PRO A 262 16.88 12.84 -28.49
CA PRO A 262 15.45 12.98 -28.21
C PRO A 262 15.08 12.34 -26.87
N ALA A 263 14.33 13.06 -26.04
CA ALA A 263 13.87 12.58 -24.74
C ALA A 263 12.36 12.82 -24.61
N SER A 264 11.68 12.02 -23.77
CA SER A 264 10.25 12.22 -23.51
C SER A 264 9.98 13.62 -22.97
N VAL A 265 8.86 14.21 -23.39
CA VAL A 265 8.36 15.48 -22.83
C VAL A 265 7.64 15.26 -21.50
N ASN A 266 7.17 14.04 -21.25
CA ASN A 266 6.54 13.66 -20.00
C ASN A 266 7.63 13.52 -18.90
N PRO A 267 7.57 14.31 -17.81
CA PRO A 267 8.58 14.27 -16.76
C PRO A 267 8.63 12.90 -16.04
N TYR A 268 7.51 12.18 -15.95
CA TYR A 268 7.48 10.87 -15.30
C TYR A 268 8.31 9.82 -16.06
N ASP A 269 8.37 9.89 -17.39
CA ASP A 269 9.22 9.00 -18.22
C ASP A 269 10.72 9.30 -18.07
N ARG A 270 11.07 10.38 -17.37
CA ARG A 270 12.45 10.81 -17.09
C ARG A 270 12.78 10.81 -15.60
N MET A 271 11.85 10.31 -14.79
CA MET A 271 11.93 10.34 -13.35
C MET A 271 12.48 9.04 -12.80
N LEU A 272 13.44 9.18 -11.88
CA LEU A 272 13.74 8.17 -10.88
C LEU A 272 13.08 8.61 -9.56
N ALA A 273 12.15 7.80 -9.06
CA ALA A 273 11.54 7.99 -7.75
C ALA A 273 12.23 7.09 -6.71
N MET A 274 12.41 7.57 -5.49
CA MET A 274 13.14 6.85 -4.45
C MET A 274 12.46 6.97 -3.09
N HIS A 275 12.02 5.84 -2.53
CA HIS A 275 11.44 5.77 -1.20
C HIS A 275 12.56 5.69 -0.16
N ILE A 276 12.70 6.74 0.65
CA ILE A 276 13.70 6.84 1.72
C ILE A 276 12.97 7.04 3.05
N ARG A 277 12.95 6.03 3.89
CA ARG A 277 12.46 6.16 5.28
C ARG A 277 13.65 6.40 6.22
N ARG A 278 13.57 7.44 7.04
CA ARG A 278 14.58 7.77 8.07
C ARG A 278 13.89 8.03 9.42
N GLY A 279 14.68 8.29 10.47
CA GLY A 279 14.19 8.54 11.83
C GLY A 279 14.23 7.29 12.71
N ASP A 280 13.09 6.94 13.31
CA ASP A 280 12.86 5.80 14.22
C ASP A 280 13.08 4.40 13.60
N TYR A 281 13.46 4.37 12.32
CA TYR A 281 13.49 3.16 11.50
C TYR A 281 14.61 2.16 11.85
N LYS A 282 15.59 2.56 12.67
CA LYS A 282 16.69 1.68 13.08
C LYS A 282 16.18 0.47 13.87
N ASP A 283 15.26 0.67 14.80
CA ASP A 283 14.71 -0.41 15.61
C ASP A 283 13.79 -1.32 14.80
N ALA A 284 13.05 -0.75 13.84
CA ALA A 284 12.27 -1.54 12.88
C ALA A 284 13.18 -2.45 12.03
N CYS A 285 14.30 -1.93 11.52
CA CYS A 285 15.28 -2.73 10.79
C CYS A 285 15.93 -3.82 11.65
N LYS A 286 16.19 -3.53 12.93
CA LYS A 286 16.66 -4.53 13.87
C LYS A 286 15.62 -5.62 14.09
N GLY A 287 14.35 -5.26 14.28
CA GLY A 287 13.26 -6.23 14.40
C GLY A 287 13.15 -7.15 13.18
N LEU A 288 13.25 -6.59 11.97
CA LEU A 288 13.28 -7.37 10.73
C LEU A 288 14.43 -8.39 10.72
N ALA A 289 15.61 -7.97 11.20
CA ALA A 289 16.76 -8.84 11.34
C ALA A 289 16.55 -9.92 12.41
N ASP A 290 16.06 -9.56 13.60
CA ASP A 290 15.79 -10.48 14.72
C ASP A 290 14.77 -11.56 14.32
N TRP A 291 13.80 -11.25 13.45
CA TRP A 291 12.83 -12.22 12.92
C TRP A 291 13.30 -12.97 11.67
N ASN A 292 14.53 -12.73 11.21
CA ASN A 292 15.07 -13.30 9.97
C ASN A 292 14.11 -13.09 8.77
N SER A 293 13.56 -11.88 8.68
CA SER A 293 12.48 -11.54 7.75
C SER A 293 12.97 -11.49 6.30
N THR A 294 12.17 -11.99 5.37
CA THR A 294 12.42 -11.79 3.92
C THR A 294 11.88 -10.44 3.46
N PHE A 295 12.15 -10.04 2.21
CA PHE A 295 11.43 -8.91 1.61
C PHE A 295 9.91 -9.13 1.69
N TYR A 296 9.16 -8.03 1.64
CA TYR A 296 7.72 -8.05 1.81
C TYR A 296 7.02 -8.32 0.48
N SER A 297 6.18 -9.35 0.45
CA SER A 297 5.21 -9.63 -0.62
C SER A 297 5.81 -9.59 -2.03
N TRP A 298 5.30 -8.73 -2.91
CA TRP A 298 5.67 -8.67 -4.32
C TRP A 298 7.12 -8.22 -4.56
N ASN A 299 7.78 -7.68 -3.54
CA ASN A 299 9.21 -7.39 -3.61
C ASN A 299 10.07 -8.67 -3.69
N LEU A 300 9.49 -9.85 -3.40
CA LEU A 300 10.14 -11.17 -3.50
C LEU A 300 10.09 -11.77 -4.92
N LEU A 301 9.42 -11.13 -5.88
CA LEU A 301 9.24 -11.69 -7.22
C LEU A 301 10.60 -11.95 -7.88
N LYS A 302 10.87 -13.21 -8.24
CA LYS A 302 12.18 -13.70 -8.69
C LYS A 302 12.68 -13.08 -10.01
N PHE A 303 11.81 -12.43 -10.77
CA PHE A 303 12.20 -11.75 -12.00
C PHE A 303 12.64 -10.29 -11.77
N LEU A 304 12.46 -9.76 -10.56
CA LEU A 304 12.98 -8.45 -10.18
C LEU A 304 14.50 -8.53 -10.02
N PRO A 305 15.25 -7.47 -10.32
CA PRO A 305 16.71 -7.53 -10.41
C PRO A 305 17.42 -7.58 -9.04
N ASP A 306 16.82 -6.99 -8.01
CA ASP A 306 17.42 -6.91 -6.68
C ASP A 306 16.72 -7.90 -5.74
N HIS A 307 17.52 -8.66 -4.99
CA HIS A 307 17.05 -9.67 -4.05
C HIS A 307 17.76 -9.55 -2.72
N PHE A 308 17.14 -10.10 -1.68
CA PHE A 308 17.73 -10.25 -0.38
C PHE A 308 17.62 -11.70 0.09
N GLU A 309 18.75 -12.27 0.48
CA GLU A 309 18.84 -13.56 1.13
C GLU A 309 19.56 -13.36 2.46
N ALA A 310 18.92 -13.78 3.55
CA ALA A 310 19.55 -13.75 4.86
C ALA A 310 20.72 -14.73 4.89
N GLY A 311 21.82 -14.35 5.54
CA GLY A 311 22.94 -15.26 5.74
C GLY A 311 22.59 -16.41 6.71
N PRO A 312 23.42 -17.46 6.76
CA PRO A 312 23.17 -18.61 7.61
C PRO A 312 23.29 -18.25 9.10
N GLY A 313 22.65 -19.06 9.95
CA GLY A 313 22.88 -19.03 11.39
C GLY A 313 22.02 -18.05 12.18
N GLY A 314 20.96 -17.49 11.60
CA GLY A 314 19.89 -16.77 12.33
C GLY A 314 18.64 -17.63 12.55
N GLY A 315 17.68 -17.11 13.31
CA GLY A 315 16.41 -17.78 13.59
C GLY A 315 15.29 -16.79 13.91
N TRP A 316 14.17 -17.31 14.42
CA TRP A 316 13.04 -16.47 14.82
C TRP A 316 13.29 -15.88 16.21
N GLY A 317 13.37 -14.55 16.28
CA GLY A 317 13.63 -13.80 17.52
C GLY A 317 15.11 -13.63 17.87
N TRP A 318 16.04 -13.99 16.99
CA TRP A 318 17.47 -13.76 17.15
C TRP A 318 18.23 -13.87 15.81
N ASN A 319 19.34 -13.13 15.66
CA ASN A 319 20.20 -13.23 14.49
C ASN A 319 21.69 -13.04 14.81
N THR A 320 22.58 -13.37 13.86
CA THR A 320 24.03 -13.15 14.00
C THR A 320 24.38 -11.67 13.81
N PRO A 321 25.50 -11.17 14.39
CA PRO A 321 25.98 -9.82 14.12
C PRO A 321 26.18 -9.53 12.63
N GLU A 322 26.72 -10.49 11.89
CA GLU A 322 26.96 -10.37 10.45
C GLU A 322 25.65 -10.23 9.66
N ASN A 323 24.64 -11.00 10.02
CA ASN A 323 23.31 -10.85 9.42
C ASN A 323 22.67 -9.52 9.82
N ASN A 324 22.76 -9.11 11.09
CA ASN A 324 22.24 -7.81 11.51
C ASN A 324 22.84 -6.66 10.69
N GLU A 325 24.15 -6.69 10.42
CA GLU A 325 24.81 -5.71 9.53
C GLU A 325 24.29 -5.79 8.08
N LEU A 326 24.08 -7.00 7.56
CA LEU A 326 23.49 -7.22 6.24
C LEU A 326 22.08 -6.62 6.15
N TYR A 327 21.20 -6.89 7.12
CA TYR A 327 19.87 -6.28 7.20
C TYR A 327 19.95 -4.76 7.25
N MET A 328 20.83 -4.19 8.09
CA MET A 328 20.98 -2.75 8.22
C MET A 328 21.43 -2.09 6.91
N LYS A 329 22.32 -2.74 6.15
CA LYS A 329 22.80 -2.24 4.86
C LYS A 329 21.67 -2.00 3.85
N HIS A 330 20.67 -2.88 3.83
CA HIS A 330 19.56 -2.82 2.88
C HIS A 330 18.34 -2.08 3.46
N CYS A 331 18.06 -2.27 4.75
CA CYS A 331 16.87 -1.69 5.39
C CYS A 331 17.06 -0.20 5.74
N LEU A 332 18.23 0.17 6.25
CA LEU A 332 18.58 1.56 6.57
C LEU A 332 19.93 1.91 5.91
N PRO A 333 19.97 2.01 4.57
CA PRO A 333 21.21 2.17 3.83
C PRO A 333 21.97 3.45 4.23
N THR A 334 23.29 3.37 4.13
CA THR A 334 24.17 4.51 4.36
C THR A 334 24.03 5.55 3.25
N PHE A 335 24.51 6.77 3.52
CA PHE A 335 24.52 7.86 2.54
C PHE A 335 25.18 7.45 1.21
N ASP A 336 26.41 6.94 1.29
CA ASP A 336 27.18 6.55 0.11
C ASP A 336 26.52 5.41 -0.66
N PHE A 337 25.90 4.46 0.06
CA PHE A 337 25.16 3.38 -0.57
C PHE A 337 23.97 3.90 -1.38
N ILE A 338 23.19 4.84 -0.82
CA ILE A 338 22.05 5.45 -1.52
C ILE A 338 22.53 6.16 -2.80
N VAL A 339 23.58 6.98 -2.70
CA VAL A 339 24.15 7.70 -3.85
C VAL A 339 24.60 6.72 -4.94
N GLN A 340 25.31 5.65 -4.56
CA GLN A 340 25.74 4.63 -5.50
C GLN A 340 24.56 3.88 -6.12
N LYS A 341 23.53 3.54 -5.32
CA LYS A 341 22.33 2.85 -5.82
C LYS A 341 21.57 3.68 -6.85
N VAL A 342 21.50 5.02 -6.69
CA VAL A 342 20.94 5.92 -7.70
C VAL A 342 21.72 5.81 -9.02
N LYS A 343 23.06 5.87 -8.95
CA LYS A 343 23.93 5.78 -10.14
C LYS A 343 23.74 4.45 -10.86
N ASP A 344 23.81 3.35 -10.14
CA ASP A 344 23.72 2.01 -10.69
C ASP A 344 22.35 1.76 -11.33
N SER A 345 21.27 2.14 -10.63
CA SER A 345 19.91 1.99 -11.15
C SER A 345 19.67 2.81 -12.41
N LYS A 346 20.18 4.04 -12.48
CA LYS A 346 20.14 4.88 -13.68
C LYS A 346 20.91 4.25 -14.84
N ASN A 347 22.14 3.81 -14.59
CA ASN A 347 23.01 3.24 -15.61
C ASN A 347 22.45 1.93 -16.16
N ASP A 348 21.95 1.05 -15.30
CA ASP A 348 21.36 -0.22 -15.70
C ASP A 348 20.09 -0.01 -16.52
N TYR A 349 19.22 0.93 -16.11
CA TYR A 349 18.01 1.26 -16.87
C TYR A 349 18.32 1.79 -18.26
N ILE A 350 19.34 2.67 -18.40
CA ILE A 350 19.77 3.18 -19.71
C ILE A 350 20.39 2.04 -20.54
N ARG A 351 21.23 1.19 -19.93
CA ARG A 351 21.88 0.06 -20.61
C ARG A 351 20.87 -0.96 -21.12
N GLU A 352 19.82 -1.25 -20.37
CA GLU A 352 18.76 -2.16 -20.78
C GLU A 352 18.09 -1.69 -22.08
N GLY A 353 17.77 -0.39 -22.20
CA GLY A 353 17.18 0.16 -23.43
C GLY A 353 18.10 0.01 -24.65
N LEU A 354 19.40 0.25 -24.46
CA LEU A 354 20.40 0.01 -25.51
C LEU A 354 20.50 -1.47 -25.88
N GLY A 355 20.47 -2.37 -24.89
CA GLY A 355 20.51 -3.82 -25.09
C GLY A 355 19.29 -4.35 -25.87
N LYS A 356 18.13 -3.70 -25.72
CA LYS A 356 16.90 -3.98 -26.49
C LYS A 356 16.88 -3.35 -27.88
N GLY A 357 17.89 -2.53 -28.22
CA GLY A 357 17.95 -1.83 -29.51
C GLY A 357 16.91 -0.72 -29.64
N GLU A 358 16.51 -0.08 -28.53
CA GLU A 358 15.57 1.05 -28.57
C GLU A 358 16.12 2.20 -29.42
N HIS A 359 15.30 2.74 -30.33
CA HIS A 359 15.70 3.82 -31.24
C HIS A 359 15.94 5.15 -30.53
N VAL A 360 15.37 5.33 -29.34
CA VAL A 360 15.51 6.52 -28.52
C VAL A 360 16.21 6.12 -27.24
N GLN A 361 17.33 6.78 -26.95
CA GLN A 361 18.06 6.55 -25.71
C GLN A 361 17.22 7.01 -24.51
N ARG A 362 17.11 6.14 -23.51
CA ARG A 362 16.44 6.44 -22.23
C ARG A 362 17.17 7.58 -21.51
N THR A 363 16.39 8.42 -20.83
CA THR A 363 16.90 9.59 -20.09
C THR A 363 16.33 9.56 -18.68
N LEU A 364 17.19 9.72 -17.68
CA LEU A 364 16.78 9.97 -16.30
C LEU A 364 17.51 11.22 -15.78
N ASP A 365 16.76 12.30 -15.59
CA ASP A 365 17.28 13.60 -15.14
C ASP A 365 16.36 14.33 -14.16
N VAL A 366 15.29 13.66 -13.73
CA VAL A 366 14.40 14.08 -12.64
C VAL A 366 14.50 13.07 -11.50
N LEU A 367 14.73 13.56 -10.28
CA LEU A 367 14.66 12.77 -9.05
C LEU A 367 13.47 13.20 -8.21
N TYR A 368 12.74 12.22 -7.71
CA TYR A 368 11.73 12.41 -6.68
C TYR A 368 12.04 11.57 -5.45
N LEU A 369 12.20 12.22 -4.29
CA LEU A 369 12.53 11.57 -3.02
C LEU A 369 11.29 11.53 -2.13
N LEU A 370 10.69 10.35 -1.98
CA LEU A 370 9.55 10.15 -1.07
C LEU A 370 10.12 9.86 0.32
N THR A 371 10.11 10.86 1.21
CA THR A 371 10.83 10.80 2.48
C THR A 371 10.12 11.53 3.60
N ASN A 372 10.26 11.00 4.82
CA ASN A 372 9.86 11.65 6.06
C ASN A 372 10.99 12.43 6.74
N ASP A 373 12.21 12.41 6.18
CA ASP A 373 13.35 13.12 6.73
C ASP A 373 13.23 14.64 6.47
N GLU A 374 13.59 15.42 7.48
CA GLU A 374 13.63 16.88 7.39
C GLU A 374 14.94 17.50 7.88
N SER A 375 15.95 16.66 8.09
CA SER A 375 17.24 17.05 8.65
C SER A 375 18.22 17.49 7.57
N ASP A 376 19.33 18.08 8.00
CA ASP A 376 20.48 18.44 7.14
C ASP A 376 21.01 17.25 6.33
N TRP A 377 20.74 16.01 6.76
CA TRP A 377 21.10 14.80 6.01
C TRP A 377 20.44 14.78 4.63
N LEU A 378 19.17 15.17 4.53
CA LEU A 378 18.45 15.22 3.25
C LEU A 378 19.01 16.30 2.33
N ASP A 379 19.39 17.46 2.89
CA ASP A 379 20.00 18.55 2.12
C ASP A 379 21.37 18.12 1.56
N GLN A 380 22.19 17.47 2.38
CA GLN A 380 23.47 16.90 1.94
C GLN A 380 23.27 15.84 0.84
N LEU A 381 22.21 15.02 0.94
CA LEU A 381 21.91 14.02 -0.10
C LEU A 381 21.53 14.70 -1.41
N LYS A 382 20.69 15.74 -1.37
CA LYS A 382 20.33 16.53 -2.56
C LYS A 382 21.57 17.15 -3.19
N ASP A 383 22.51 17.66 -2.40
CA ASP A 383 23.74 18.25 -2.91
C ASP A 383 24.68 17.24 -3.56
N ALA A 384 24.86 16.05 -2.96
CA ALA A 384 25.64 14.98 -3.58
C ALA A 384 25.02 14.52 -4.91
N LEU A 385 23.70 14.37 -4.96
CA LEU A 385 22.99 13.98 -6.19
C LEU A 385 23.07 15.07 -7.26
N ARG A 386 23.09 16.36 -6.89
CA ARG A 386 23.36 17.47 -7.84
C ARG A 386 24.76 17.39 -8.41
N GLN A 387 25.77 17.11 -7.58
CA GLN A 387 27.16 16.92 -8.02
C GLN A 387 27.29 15.74 -8.98
N ASP A 388 26.43 14.72 -8.81
CA ASP A 388 26.33 13.57 -9.72
C ASP A 388 25.50 13.85 -11.00
N GLY A 389 25.10 15.11 -11.23
CA GLY A 389 24.48 15.57 -12.46
C GLY A 389 22.96 15.60 -12.47
N TRP A 390 22.31 15.44 -11.31
CA TRP A 390 20.85 15.59 -11.20
C TRP A 390 20.46 17.06 -10.99
N ASN A 391 19.80 17.65 -12.00
CA ASN A 391 19.46 19.08 -11.96
C ASN A 391 18.04 19.35 -11.41
N THR A 392 17.17 18.35 -11.44
CA THR A 392 15.79 18.46 -10.92
C THR A 392 15.61 17.44 -9.82
N ILE A 393 15.62 17.90 -8.57
CA ILE A 393 15.44 17.05 -7.39
C ILE A 393 14.30 17.63 -6.56
N ARG A 394 13.24 16.83 -6.39
CA ARG A 394 12.05 17.18 -5.61
C ARG A 394 11.81 16.15 -4.51
N THR A 395 11.12 16.54 -3.45
CA THR A 395 10.74 15.66 -2.36
C THR A 395 9.25 15.77 -2.04
N SER A 396 8.72 14.87 -1.21
CA SER A 396 7.33 14.94 -0.72
C SER A 396 6.98 16.30 -0.10
N ARG A 397 7.98 17.04 0.41
CA ARG A 397 7.79 18.36 1.03
C ARG A 397 7.70 19.51 0.03
N ASP A 398 8.18 19.30 -1.19
CA ASP A 398 8.07 20.30 -2.26
C ASP A 398 6.66 20.33 -2.86
N LEU A 399 5.83 19.31 -2.58
CA LEU A 399 4.45 19.24 -3.06
C LEU A 399 3.59 20.33 -2.42
N THR A 400 2.84 21.03 -3.26
CA THR A 400 1.75 21.90 -2.83
C THR A 400 0.48 21.07 -2.71
N LEU A 401 -0.01 20.87 -1.49
CA LEU A 401 -1.20 20.09 -1.20
C LEU A 401 -2.26 20.97 -0.52
N ASP A 402 -3.52 20.76 -0.88
CA ASP A 402 -4.66 21.30 -0.13
C ASP A 402 -5.04 20.38 1.04
N GLN A 403 -6.18 20.66 1.67
CA GLN A 403 -6.66 19.96 2.86
C GLN A 403 -6.85 18.46 2.64
N GLU A 404 -7.63 18.06 1.63
CA GLU A 404 -7.90 16.65 1.33
C GLU A 404 -6.63 15.97 0.81
N GLN A 405 -5.84 16.65 -0.02
CA GLN A 405 -4.60 16.11 -0.57
C GLN A 405 -3.52 15.88 0.50
N THR A 406 -3.51 16.69 1.58
CA THR A 406 -2.61 16.51 2.72
C THR A 406 -2.96 15.25 3.51
N ASP A 407 -4.25 14.97 3.68
CA ASP A 407 -4.75 13.78 4.37
C ASP A 407 -4.34 12.49 3.62
N VAL A 408 -4.32 12.51 2.29
CA VAL A 408 -3.95 11.35 1.45
C VAL A 408 -2.54 11.43 0.86
N ASN A 409 -1.64 12.22 1.46
CA ASN A 409 -0.31 12.50 0.88
C ASN A 409 0.52 11.23 0.59
N MET A 410 0.37 10.17 1.39
CA MET A 410 1.06 8.90 1.19
C MET A 410 0.67 8.25 -0.15
N ALA A 411 -0.59 8.40 -0.56
CA ALA A 411 -1.10 7.87 -1.83
C ALA A 411 -0.64 8.73 -3.02
N VAL A 412 -0.47 10.04 -2.81
CA VAL A 412 0.16 10.95 -3.79
C VAL A 412 1.60 10.51 -4.07
N ASP A 413 2.36 10.25 -3.02
CA ASP A 413 3.71 9.69 -3.12
C ASP A 413 3.73 8.36 -3.89
N MET A 414 2.85 7.41 -3.51
CA MET A 414 2.74 6.13 -4.22
C MET A 414 2.42 6.29 -5.71
N ASP A 415 1.53 7.23 -6.07
CA ASP A 415 1.15 7.42 -7.47
C ASP A 415 2.27 8.07 -8.30
N ILE A 416 3.02 9.03 -7.75
CA ILE A 416 4.20 9.59 -8.42
C ILE A 416 5.25 8.49 -8.66
N ALA A 417 5.55 7.67 -7.64
CA ALA A 417 6.50 6.56 -7.75
C ALA A 417 6.04 5.46 -8.72
N ARG A 418 4.74 5.20 -8.80
CA ARG A 418 4.16 4.30 -9.81
C ARG A 418 4.41 4.83 -11.23
N ARG A 419 4.15 6.12 -11.48
CA ARG A 419 4.27 6.74 -12.80
C ARG A 419 5.73 6.84 -13.28
N ALA A 420 6.66 7.06 -12.35
CA ALA A 420 8.09 7.24 -12.65
C ALA A 420 8.68 6.18 -13.59
N ALA A 421 9.69 6.54 -14.37
CA ALA A 421 10.40 5.60 -15.22
C ALA A 421 11.09 4.52 -14.39
N VAL A 422 11.82 4.92 -13.35
CA VAL A 422 12.49 4.00 -12.40
C VAL A 422 12.02 4.28 -10.98
N PHE A 423 11.88 3.22 -10.19
CA PHE A 423 11.58 3.31 -8.77
C PHE A 423 12.61 2.52 -7.95
N ILE A 424 13.17 3.14 -6.91
CA ILE A 424 13.98 2.50 -5.88
C ILE A 424 13.20 2.51 -4.56
N GLY A 425 13.04 1.37 -3.90
CA GLY A 425 12.40 1.33 -2.59
C GLY A 425 13.06 0.39 -1.59
N ASN A 426 12.53 0.38 -0.37
CA ASN A 426 12.93 -0.57 0.67
C ASN A 426 12.14 -1.89 0.49
N GLY A 427 12.86 -3.01 0.33
CA GLY A 427 12.26 -4.32 0.03
C GLY A 427 11.38 -4.90 1.14
N TRP A 428 11.52 -4.48 2.40
CA TRP A 428 10.65 -4.90 3.51
C TRP A 428 9.41 -4.02 3.69
N SER A 429 9.31 -2.91 2.98
CA SER A 429 8.20 -1.98 3.14
C SER A 429 6.97 -2.44 2.37
N SER A 430 5.82 -2.55 3.06
CA SER A 430 4.52 -2.76 2.41
C SER A 430 4.17 -1.61 1.45
N PHE A 431 4.57 -0.38 1.77
CA PHE A 431 4.43 0.80 0.90
C PHE A 431 5.16 0.61 -0.43
N THR A 432 6.41 0.14 -0.39
CA THR A 432 7.17 -0.24 -1.59
C THR A 432 6.45 -1.35 -2.37
N SER A 433 6.01 -2.42 -1.70
CA SER A 433 5.33 -3.55 -2.38
C SER A 433 4.06 -3.13 -3.11
N ASN A 434 3.29 -2.18 -2.56
CA ASN A 434 2.12 -1.64 -3.22
C ASN A 434 2.48 -0.86 -4.50
N ILE A 435 3.57 -0.09 -4.47
CA ILE A 435 4.08 0.60 -5.67
C ILE A 435 4.54 -0.42 -6.71
N VAL A 436 5.27 -1.46 -6.29
CA VAL A 436 5.76 -2.53 -7.17
C VAL A 436 4.60 -3.25 -7.85
N HIS A 437 3.56 -3.63 -7.11
CA HIS A 437 2.35 -4.23 -7.68
C HIS A 437 1.78 -3.38 -8.80
N ARG A 438 1.53 -2.09 -8.54
CA ARG A 438 0.92 -1.20 -9.54
C ARG A 438 1.85 -0.93 -10.73
N ARG A 439 3.16 -0.78 -10.51
CA ARG A 439 4.14 -0.64 -11.61
C ARG A 439 4.12 -1.85 -12.53
N LEU A 440 4.06 -3.06 -11.98
CA LEU A 440 3.99 -4.29 -12.76
C LEU A 440 2.64 -4.42 -13.48
N ALA A 441 1.53 -4.02 -12.84
CA ALA A 441 0.22 -3.97 -13.49
C ALA A 441 0.17 -2.96 -14.65
N ASP A 442 0.87 -1.83 -14.53
CA ASP A 442 1.06 -0.83 -15.60
C ASP A 442 2.02 -1.31 -16.71
N GLY A 443 2.61 -2.51 -16.58
CA GLY A 443 3.55 -3.06 -17.55
C GLY A 443 4.96 -2.45 -17.49
N LYS A 444 5.34 -1.79 -16.38
CA LYS A 444 6.72 -1.35 -16.17
C LYS A 444 7.63 -2.58 -16.13
N GLU A 445 8.75 -2.49 -16.82
CA GLU A 445 9.70 -3.60 -16.91
C GLU A 445 10.44 -3.86 -15.58
N PRO A 446 10.87 -5.11 -15.31
CA PRO A 446 11.54 -5.45 -14.05
C PRO A 446 12.78 -4.61 -13.73
N ILE A 447 13.62 -4.27 -14.73
CA ILE A 447 14.84 -3.48 -14.49
C ILE A 447 14.55 -2.08 -13.92
N SER A 448 13.33 -1.60 -14.09
CA SER A 448 12.89 -0.29 -13.61
C SER A 448 12.44 -0.30 -12.15
N ILE A 449 12.41 -1.47 -11.50
CA ILE A 449 12.00 -1.67 -10.13
C ILE A 449 13.22 -2.18 -9.36
N ARG A 450 13.71 -1.36 -8.43
CA ARG A 450 14.96 -1.59 -7.73
C ARG A 450 14.74 -1.54 -6.22
N PHE A 451 15.57 -2.23 -5.47
CA PHE A 451 15.60 -2.22 -4.02
C PHE A 451 16.99 -1.89 -3.49
N TYR A 452 17.07 -1.30 -2.30
CA TYR A 452 18.35 -1.15 -1.61
C TYR A 452 19.00 -2.48 -1.34
#